data_AF-A0A1G9LZE8-F1
#
_entry.id   AF-A0A1G9LZE8-F1
#
_cell.length_a   1.000
_cell.length_b   1.000
_cell.length_c   1.000
_cell.angle_alpha   90.00
_cell.angle_beta   90.00
_cell.angle_gamma   90.00
#
_symmetry.space_group_name_H-M   'P 1'
#
loop_
_entity.id
_entity.type
_entity.pdbx_description
1 polymer ?
#
loop_
_entity_poly.entity_id
_entity_poly.type
_entity_poly.pdbx_seq_one_letter_code
_entity_poly.pdbx_strand_id
1 'polypeptide(L)'
;MKFKNKSKLIMFIMCSLLLICTSVNCSYAKEPIMEYKYTVEEQKIKRAQFIWKSCIDELKNENILTTIDINNINNYLNKEMRSDKFESPLKRYDRQKKALRPTTIEKMVSENIISAEKAGKLRDKMSKYNLSNLEK
;
A
#
# COMPACT_ATOMS: atom_id res chain seq x y z
N MET A 1 20.07 -26.11 61.42
CA MET A 1 20.22 -25.21 60.24
C MET A 1 19.61 -25.82 58.97
N LYS A 2 18.31 -26.19 58.96
CA LYS A 2 17.65 -26.90 57.83
C LYS A 2 16.52 -26.10 57.14
N PHE A 3 16.21 -24.88 57.60
CA PHE A 3 15.09 -24.07 57.08
C PHE A 3 15.50 -22.95 56.10
N LYS A 4 16.78 -22.54 56.07
CA LYS A 4 17.28 -21.45 55.19
C LYS A 4 17.13 -21.77 53.69
N ASN A 5 17.24 -23.04 53.30
CA ASN A 5 17.16 -23.46 51.90
C ASN A 5 15.71 -23.58 51.39
N LYS A 6 14.73 -23.82 52.28
CA LYS A 6 13.31 -23.90 51.89
C LYS A 6 12.74 -22.55 51.48
N SER A 7 13.09 -21.48 52.20
CA SER A 7 12.67 -20.11 51.87
C SER A 7 13.24 -19.63 50.53
N LYS A 8 14.51 -19.94 50.24
CA LYS A 8 15.13 -19.62 48.94
C LYS A 8 14.49 -20.38 47.79
N LEU A 9 14.16 -21.66 47.99
CA LEU A 9 13.47 -22.49 46.99
C LEU A 9 12.06 -21.94 46.68
N ILE A 10 11.30 -21.58 47.72
CA ILE A 10 9.95 -20.99 47.56
C ILE A 10 10.02 -19.65 46.82
N MET A 11 11.01 -18.81 47.14
CA MET A 11 11.23 -17.54 46.45
C MET A 11 11.59 -17.76 44.98
N PHE A 12 12.41 -18.77 44.67
CA PHE A 12 12.78 -19.12 43.31
C PHE A 12 11.57 -19.60 42.49
N ILE A 13 10.69 -20.41 43.10
CA ILE A 13 9.44 -20.88 42.48
C ILE A 13 8.46 -19.72 42.25
N MET A 14 8.37 -18.77 43.17
CA MET A 14 7.53 -17.56 43.00
C MET A 14 8.06 -16.67 41.87
N CYS A 15 9.37 -16.49 41.75
CA CYS A 15 9.98 -15.74 40.66
C CYS A 15 9.79 -16.42 39.29
N SER A 16 9.87 -17.76 39.21
CA SER A 16 9.64 -18.47 37.96
C SER A 16 8.18 -18.41 37.51
N LEU A 17 7.22 -18.46 38.44
CA LEU A 17 5.79 -18.25 38.15
C LEU A 17 5.50 -16.85 37.60
N LEU A 18 6.12 -15.81 38.18
CA LEU A 18 5.98 -14.43 37.68
C LEU A 18 6.53 -14.27 36.25
N LEU A 19 7.65 -14.91 35.92
CA LEU A 19 8.23 -14.86 34.57
C LEU A 19 7.35 -15.60 33.55
N ILE A 20 6.77 -16.75 33.92
CA ILE A 20 5.84 -17.49 33.04
C ILE A 20 4.58 -16.66 32.76
N CYS A 21 4.08 -15.90 33.75
CA CYS A 21 2.91 -15.03 33.58
C CYS A 21 3.17 -13.77 32.72
N THR A 22 4.42 -13.42 32.40
CA THR A 22 4.70 -12.34 31.43
C THR A 22 4.67 -12.79 29.98
N SER A 23 4.51 -14.10 29.72
CA SER A 23 4.32 -14.65 28.38
C SER A 23 2.88 -14.53 27.86
N VAL A 24 2.06 -13.65 28.45
CA VAL A 24 0.83 -13.20 27.81
C VAL A 24 1.27 -12.47 26.55
N ASN A 25 1.27 -13.22 25.44
CA ASN A 25 1.28 -12.69 24.10
C ASN A 25 0.40 -11.44 24.15
N CYS A 26 1.01 -10.27 23.92
CA CYS A 26 0.24 -9.08 23.58
C CYS A 26 -0.53 -9.45 22.32
N SER A 27 -1.73 -9.99 22.51
CA SER A 27 -2.71 -10.12 21.46
C SER A 27 -3.08 -8.68 21.15
N TYR A 28 -2.35 -8.11 20.20
CA TYR A 28 -2.81 -6.94 19.47
C TYR A 28 -4.08 -7.38 18.76
N ALA A 29 -5.19 -7.39 19.48
CA ALA A 29 -6.50 -7.31 18.87
C ALA A 29 -6.50 -5.98 18.12
N LYS A 30 -6.11 -6.02 16.84
CA LYS A 30 -6.36 -4.90 15.94
C LYS A 30 -7.86 -4.70 15.99
N GLU A 31 -8.28 -3.55 16.49
CA GLU A 31 -9.70 -3.23 16.54
C GLU A 31 -10.31 -3.50 15.16
N PRO A 32 -11.47 -4.17 15.08
CA PRO A 32 -12.08 -4.54 13.79
C PRO A 32 -12.29 -3.33 12.86
N ILE A 33 -12.43 -2.15 13.44
CA ILE A 33 -12.53 -0.86 12.74
C ILE A 33 -11.25 -0.52 11.96
N MET A 34 -10.08 -0.81 12.53
CA MET A 34 -8.78 -0.52 11.90
C MET A 34 -8.50 -1.48 10.75
N GLU A 35 -8.80 -2.77 10.90
CA GLU A 35 -8.69 -3.74 9.81
C GLU A 35 -9.62 -3.39 8.66
N TYR A 36 -10.87 -3.04 8.96
CA TYR A 36 -11.84 -2.59 7.97
C TYR A 36 -11.36 -1.35 7.20
N LYS A 37 -10.83 -0.34 7.89
CA LYS A 37 -10.28 0.87 7.27
C LYS A 37 -9.16 0.52 6.28
N TYR A 38 -8.27 -0.40 6.62
CA TYR A 38 -7.21 -0.84 5.71
C TYR A 38 -7.75 -1.61 4.51
N THR A 39 -8.77 -2.45 4.69
CA THR A 39 -9.44 -3.14 3.57
C THR A 39 -10.06 -2.15 2.59
N VAL A 40 -10.70 -1.09 3.08
CA VAL A 40 -11.31 -0.04 2.25
C VAL A 40 -10.25 0.72 1.44
N GLU A 41 -9.15 1.15 2.08
CA GLU A 41 -8.07 1.85 1.37
C GLU A 41 -7.38 0.94 0.33
N GLU A 42 -7.18 -0.33 0.65
CA GLU A 42 -6.62 -1.30 -0.30
C GLU A 42 -7.53 -1.53 -1.50
N GLN A 43 -8.84 -1.62 -1.29
CA GLN A 43 -9.82 -1.76 -2.38
C GLN A 43 -9.82 -0.53 -3.31
N LYS A 44 -9.69 0.68 -2.77
CA LYS A 44 -9.57 1.91 -3.59
C LYS A 44 -8.35 1.84 -4.51
N ILE A 45 -7.21 1.39 -3.99
CA ILE A 45 -5.97 1.24 -4.76
C ILE A 45 -6.11 0.17 -5.84
N LYS A 46 -6.61 -1.03 -5.48
CA LYS A 46 -6.84 -2.13 -6.45
C LYS A 46 -7.75 -1.70 -7.59
N ARG A 47 -8.84 -0.99 -7.27
CA ARG A 47 -9.76 -0.44 -8.28
C ARG A 47 -9.05 0.55 -9.21
N ALA A 48 -8.24 1.45 -8.66
CA ALA A 48 -7.48 2.41 -9.46
C ALA A 48 -6.45 1.72 -10.37
N GLN A 49 -5.71 0.73 -9.87
CA GLN A 49 -4.78 -0.07 -10.66
C GLN A 49 -5.49 -0.80 -11.81
N PHE A 50 -6.66 -1.37 -11.54
CA PHE A 50 -7.49 -1.99 -12.56
C PHE A 50 -7.89 -1.01 -13.67
N ILE A 51 -8.35 0.19 -13.30
CA ILE A 51 -8.72 1.24 -14.25
C ILE A 51 -7.51 1.65 -15.12
N TRP A 52 -6.36 1.89 -14.50
CA TRP A 52 -5.11 2.20 -15.21
C TRP A 52 -4.77 1.10 -16.23
N LYS A 53 -4.79 -0.15 -15.80
CA LYS A 53 -4.52 -1.30 -16.67
C LYS A 53 -5.52 -1.36 -17.84
N SER A 54 -6.81 -1.21 -17.57
CA SER A 54 -7.86 -1.22 -18.59
C SER A 54 -7.64 -0.11 -19.63
N CYS A 55 -7.33 1.10 -19.19
CA CYS A 55 -7.08 2.23 -20.10
C CYS A 55 -5.83 2.00 -20.96
N ILE A 56 -4.76 1.45 -20.37
CA ILE A 56 -3.53 1.12 -21.09
C ILE A 56 -3.79 0.01 -22.12
N ASP A 57 -4.52 -1.05 -21.74
CA ASP A 57 -4.84 -2.17 -22.63
C ASP A 57 -5.74 -1.72 -23.80
N GLU A 58 -6.72 -0.84 -23.57
CA GLU A 58 -7.51 -0.23 -24.65
C GLU A 58 -6.63 0.54 -25.63
N LEU A 59 -5.75 1.43 -25.14
CA LEU A 59 -4.88 2.23 -26.00
C LEU A 59 -3.81 1.40 -26.70
N LYS A 60 -3.40 0.28 -26.11
CA LYS A 60 -2.55 -0.72 -26.76
C LYS A 60 -3.29 -1.34 -27.96
N ASN A 61 -4.53 -1.76 -27.77
CA ASN A 61 -5.34 -2.38 -28.83
C ASN A 61 -5.66 -1.39 -29.95
N GLU A 62 -5.76 -0.10 -29.64
CA GLU A 62 -5.90 0.99 -30.61
C GLU A 62 -4.56 1.38 -31.29
N ASN A 63 -3.46 0.68 -31.01
CA ASN A 63 -2.11 0.97 -31.49
C ASN A 63 -1.60 2.39 -31.15
N ILE A 64 -2.14 3.02 -30.10
CA ILE A 64 -1.74 4.35 -29.63
C ILE A 64 -0.52 4.24 -28.70
N LEU A 65 -0.56 3.28 -27.77
CA LEU A 65 0.55 2.98 -26.88
C LEU A 65 1.34 1.79 -27.43
N THR A 66 2.63 2.01 -27.66
CA THR A 66 3.58 0.95 -27.98
C THR A 66 3.96 0.19 -26.73
N THR A 67 4.52 -1.01 -26.89
CA THR A 67 5.10 -1.77 -25.77
C THR A 67 6.12 -0.96 -24.97
N ILE A 68 6.88 -0.08 -25.62
CA ILE A 68 7.85 0.79 -24.96
C ILE A 68 7.14 1.80 -24.05
N ASP A 69 6.10 2.47 -24.56
CA ASP A 69 5.32 3.42 -23.75
C ASP A 69 4.71 2.73 -22.52
N ILE A 70 4.14 1.53 -22.72
CA ILE A 70 3.52 0.74 -21.65
C ILE A 70 4.55 0.38 -20.57
N ASN A 71 5.75 -0.05 -20.99
CA ASN A 71 6.83 -0.36 -20.05
C ASN A 71 7.27 0.89 -19.29
N ASN A 72 7.39 2.03 -19.96
CA ASN A 72 7.74 3.30 -19.33
C ASN A 72 6.71 3.73 -18.28
N ILE A 73 5.41 3.68 -18.63
CA ILE A 73 4.30 3.99 -17.71
C ILE A 73 4.33 3.06 -16.50
N ASN A 74 4.42 1.75 -16.72
CA ASN A 74 4.42 0.76 -15.65
C ASN A 74 5.63 0.92 -14.72
N ASN A 75 6.82 1.15 -15.29
CA ASN A 75 8.03 1.41 -14.51
C ASN A 75 7.90 2.67 -13.66
N TYR A 76 7.33 3.75 -14.23
CA TYR A 76 7.07 4.98 -13.51
C TYR A 76 6.11 4.76 -12.34
N LEU A 77 4.95 4.14 -12.59
CA LEU A 77 3.97 3.86 -11.54
C LEU A 77 4.54 2.95 -10.44
N ASN A 78 5.29 1.92 -10.81
CA ASN A 78 5.94 1.02 -9.85
C ASN A 78 6.97 1.75 -8.99
N LYS A 79 7.71 2.69 -9.58
CA LYS A 79 8.67 3.55 -8.85
C LYS A 79 7.94 4.45 -7.86
N GLU A 80 6.88 5.13 -8.28
CA GLU A 80 6.09 6.04 -7.43
C GLU A 80 5.33 5.30 -6.31
N MET A 81 4.90 4.06 -6.56
CA MET A 81 4.20 3.23 -5.57
C MET A 81 5.14 2.47 -4.62
N ARG A 82 6.46 2.54 -4.83
CA ARG A 82 7.44 1.78 -4.05
C ARG A 82 7.42 2.27 -2.59
N SER A 83 7.13 1.32 -1.69
CA SER A 83 7.11 1.57 -0.24
C SER A 83 8.49 1.32 0.38
N ASP A 84 8.80 2.08 1.43
CA ASP A 84 9.97 1.84 2.27
C ASP A 84 9.70 0.65 3.20
N LYS A 85 10.75 -0.09 3.59
CA LYS A 85 10.63 -1.32 4.39
C LYS A 85 9.91 -1.11 5.74
N PHE A 86 9.98 0.11 6.28
CA PHE A 86 9.40 0.49 7.58
C PHE A 86 8.22 1.46 7.46
N GLU A 87 7.62 1.58 6.27
CA GLU A 87 6.48 2.47 6.05
C GLU A 87 5.20 1.95 6.72
N SER A 88 4.51 2.82 7.47
CA SER A 88 3.21 2.50 8.05
C SER A 88 2.14 2.26 6.96
N PRO A 89 1.16 1.35 7.16
CA PRO A 89 0.14 1.04 6.15
C PRO A 89 -0.60 2.25 5.58
N LEU A 90 -1.01 3.21 6.42
CA LEU A 90 -1.71 4.42 5.96
C LEU A 90 -0.86 5.27 5.01
N LYS A 91 0.39 5.55 5.40
CA LYS A 91 1.33 6.30 4.53
C LYS A 91 1.55 5.59 3.20
N ARG A 92 1.68 4.26 3.21
CA ARG A 92 1.80 3.44 2.00
C ARG A 92 0.57 3.61 1.11
N TYR A 93 -0.63 3.54 1.68
CA TYR A 93 -1.86 3.69 0.91
C TYR A 93 -2.00 5.10 0.34
N ASP A 94 -1.68 6.14 1.09
CA ASP A 94 -1.73 7.52 0.60
C ASP A 94 -0.73 7.76 -0.55
N ARG A 95 0.48 7.21 -0.43
CA ARG A 95 1.50 7.23 -1.50
C ARG A 95 0.97 6.56 -2.77
N GLN A 96 0.43 5.35 -2.64
CA GLN A 96 -0.11 4.60 -3.77
C GLN A 96 -1.32 5.30 -4.42
N LYS A 97 -2.24 5.84 -3.62
CA LYS A 97 -3.36 6.66 -4.12
C LYS A 97 -2.84 7.86 -4.91
N LYS A 98 -1.84 8.57 -4.39
CA LYS A 98 -1.23 9.74 -5.05
C LYS A 98 -0.60 9.38 -6.39
N ALA A 99 0.11 8.26 -6.47
CA ALA A 99 0.70 7.75 -7.70
C ALA A 99 -0.38 7.45 -8.77
N LEU A 100 -1.53 6.92 -8.36
CA LEU A 100 -2.59 6.50 -9.27
C LEU A 100 -3.59 7.60 -9.66
N ARG A 101 -3.38 8.86 -9.24
CA ARG A 101 -4.26 9.98 -9.59
C ARG A 101 -4.21 10.31 -11.09
N PRO A 102 -5.29 10.82 -11.70
CA PRO A 102 -5.27 11.30 -13.08
C PRO A 102 -4.20 12.38 -13.33
N THR A 103 -3.95 13.25 -12.35
CA THR A 103 -2.90 14.29 -12.40
C THR A 103 -1.50 13.71 -12.57
N THR A 104 -1.27 12.42 -12.28
CA THR A 104 0.03 11.78 -12.51
C THR A 104 0.35 11.70 -14.00
N ILE A 105 -0.64 11.67 -14.88
CA ILE A 105 -0.43 11.69 -16.34
C ILE A 105 0.33 12.97 -16.74
N GLU A 106 -0.02 14.11 -16.15
CA GLU A 106 0.64 15.39 -16.45
C GLU A 106 2.11 15.38 -16.02
N LYS A 107 2.41 14.72 -14.89
CA LYS A 107 3.79 14.51 -14.45
C LYS A 107 4.57 13.64 -15.42
N MET A 108 3.97 12.55 -15.89
CA MET A 108 4.59 11.66 -16.88
C MET A 108 4.95 12.42 -18.18
N VAL A 109 4.15 13.39 -18.58
CA VAL A 109 4.48 14.28 -19.72
C VAL A 109 5.66 15.19 -19.37
N SER A 110 5.62 15.86 -18.22
CA SER A 110 6.70 16.77 -17.81
C SER A 110 8.05 16.07 -17.63
N GLU A 111 8.03 14.79 -17.26
CA GLU A 111 9.21 13.95 -17.06
C GLU A 111 9.60 13.17 -18.33
N ASN A 112 8.98 13.44 -19.47
CA ASN A 112 9.23 12.79 -20.76
C ASN A 112 9.07 11.25 -20.74
N ILE A 113 8.19 10.72 -19.89
CA ILE A 113 7.87 9.28 -19.82
C ILE A 113 6.99 8.88 -21.00
N ILE A 114 6.07 9.76 -21.39
CA ILE A 114 5.16 9.61 -22.53
C ILE A 114 5.00 10.94 -23.26
N SER A 115 4.63 10.89 -24.54
CA SER A 115 4.33 12.11 -25.31
C SER A 115 3.00 12.75 -24.86
N ALA A 116 2.90 14.07 -25.01
CA ALA A 116 1.70 14.83 -24.68
C ALA A 116 0.45 14.34 -25.43
N GLU A 117 0.60 13.89 -26.68
CA GLU A 117 -0.51 13.35 -27.47
C GLU A 117 -1.06 12.05 -26.86
N LYS A 118 -0.17 11.10 -26.55
CA LYS A 118 -0.55 9.81 -25.94
C LYS A 118 -1.13 10.03 -24.53
N ALA A 119 -0.56 10.97 -23.79
CA ALA A 119 -1.05 11.37 -22.47
C ALA A 119 -2.46 11.96 -22.52
N GLY A 120 -2.77 12.78 -23.53
CA GLY A 120 -4.11 13.30 -23.76
C GLY A 120 -5.13 12.18 -23.92
N LYS A 121 -4.85 11.21 -24.80
CA LYS A 121 -5.73 10.05 -25.03
C LYS A 121 -5.91 9.19 -23.77
N LEU A 122 -4.84 8.99 -23.01
CA LEU A 122 -4.89 8.27 -21.73
C LEU A 122 -5.75 9.00 -20.69
N ARG A 123 -5.61 10.32 -20.60
CA ARG A 123 -6.44 11.15 -19.71
C ARG A 123 -7.91 11.08 -20.10
N ASP A 124 -8.22 11.11 -21.38
CA ASP A 124 -9.60 11.03 -21.89
C ASP A 124 -10.23 9.65 -21.66
N LYS A 125 -9.43 8.58 -21.67
CA LYS A 125 -9.90 7.25 -21.25
C LYS A 125 -10.13 7.20 -19.75
N MET A 126 -9.20 7.72 -18.95
CA MET A 126 -9.32 7.71 -17.50
C MET A 126 -10.45 8.58 -16.96
N SER A 127 -10.81 9.69 -17.63
CA SER A 127 -11.88 10.60 -17.22
C SER A 127 -13.27 9.95 -17.24
N LYS A 128 -13.45 8.85 -17.97
CA LYS A 128 -14.69 8.06 -17.99
C LYS A 128 -14.96 7.35 -16.67
N TYR A 129 -13.94 7.22 -15.81
CA TYR A 129 -14.05 6.52 -14.54
C TYR A 129 -14.11 7.50 -13.37
N ASN A 130 -14.99 7.22 -12.40
CA ASN A 130 -15.01 7.99 -11.16
C ASN A 130 -13.81 7.62 -10.26
N LEU A 131 -12.80 8.49 -10.25
CA LEU A 131 -11.56 8.40 -9.46
C LEU A 131 -11.48 9.42 -8.31
N SER A 132 -12.57 10.13 -8.00
CA SER A 132 -12.63 11.13 -6.90
C SER A 132 -12.18 10.59 -5.54
N ASN A 133 -12.32 9.27 -5.33
CA ASN A 133 -11.89 8.58 -4.12
C ASN A 133 -10.36 8.54 -3.91
N LEU A 134 -9.56 8.94 -4.90
CA LEU A 134 -8.10 9.05 -4.79
C LEU A 134 -7.63 10.45 -4.40
N GLU A 135 -8.49 11.46 -4.53
CA GLU A 135 -8.17 12.87 -4.26
C GLU A 135 -8.30 13.23 -2.78
N LYS A 136 -9.16 12.49 -2.06
CA LYS A 136 -9.35 12.56 -0.60
C LYS A 136 -8.36 11.69 0.15
#